data_AF-A0A0C2YJP4-F1
#
_entry.id   AF-A0A0C2YJP4-F1
#
_cell.length_a   1.000
_cell.length_b   1.000
_cell.length_c   1.000
_cell.angle_alpha   90.00
_cell.angle_beta   90.00
_cell.angle_gamma   90.00
#
_symmetry.space_group_name_H-M   'P 1'
#
loop_
_entity.id
_entity.type
_entity.pdbx_description
1 polymer ?
#
loop_
_entity_poly.entity_id
_entity_poly.type
_entity_poly.pdbx_seq_one_letter_code
_entity_poly.pdbx_strand_id
1 'polypeptide(L)'
;LIGNKYKVFPRPDMGMVCDAFLLVILWIKWVEHVHLGCHMADSDFMFPAVSINTVLKPAEPLAHDSVQKWITEAVKGARINGNFSTHCFCRGGAQYQCMYAP
;
A
#
# COMPACT_ATOMS: atom_id res chain seq x y z
N LEU A 1 -16.93 -9.44 8.02
CA LEU A 1 -16.64 -8.73 6.75
C LEU A 1 -15.89 -9.69 5.85
N ILE A 2 -16.49 -10.10 4.72
CA ILE A 2 -15.77 -10.91 3.73
C ILE A 2 -14.84 -9.95 3.00
N GLY A 3 -13.54 -9.99 3.36
CA GLY A 3 -12.53 -9.17 2.70
C GLY A 3 -12.37 -9.59 1.24
N ASN A 4 -12.12 -8.62 0.36
CA ASN A 4 -11.78 -8.90 -1.03
C ASN A 4 -10.45 -9.66 -1.08
N LYS A 5 -10.43 -10.79 -1.79
CA LYS A 5 -9.20 -11.54 -2.07
C LYS A 5 -8.60 -11.04 -3.37
N TYR A 6 -7.36 -10.55 -3.32
CA TYR A 6 -6.62 -10.10 -4.48
C TYR A 6 -5.48 -11.07 -4.79
N LYS A 7 -5.26 -11.37 -6.07
CA LYS A 7 -4.06 -12.06 -6.53
C LYS A 7 -3.05 -11.00 -6.96
N VAL A 8 -1.92 -10.93 -6.27
CA VAL A 8 -0.79 -10.07 -6.62
C VAL A 8 0.35 -10.97 -7.05
N PHE A 9 0.87 -10.78 -8.25
CA PHE A 9 1.93 -11.59 -8.83
C PHE A 9 3.20 -10.76 -8.98
N PRO A 10 4.39 -11.38 -8.87
CA PRO A 10 5.65 -10.72 -9.23
C PRO A 10 5.61 -10.17 -10.66
N ARG A 11 6.18 -8.99 -10.86
CA ARG A 11 6.29 -8.26 -12.13
C ARG A 11 7.75 -7.85 -12.36
N PRO A 12 8.65 -8.82 -12.61
CA PRO A 12 10.08 -8.54 -12.80
C PRO A 12 10.33 -7.64 -14.02
N ASP A 13 9.39 -7.60 -14.98
CA ASP A 13 9.40 -6.74 -16.15
C ASP A 13 9.28 -5.24 -15.81
N MET A 14 8.66 -4.89 -14.67
CA MET A 14 8.44 -3.50 -14.27
C MET A 14 9.58 -2.93 -13.41
N GLY A 15 10.56 -3.75 -13.05
CA GLY A 15 11.61 -3.40 -12.09
C GLY A 15 11.09 -3.29 -10.65
N MET A 16 12.03 -3.31 -9.69
CA MET A 16 11.72 -3.40 -8.25
C MET A 16 10.84 -2.24 -7.74
N VAL A 17 10.97 -1.06 -8.32
CA VAL A 17 10.24 0.16 -7.90
C VAL A 17 8.76 0.15 -8.28
N CYS A 18 8.34 -0.73 -9.18
CA CYS A 18 6.96 -0.84 -9.65
C CYS A 18 6.35 -2.24 -9.42
N ASP A 19 7.09 -3.17 -8.83
CA ASP A 19 6.60 -4.50 -8.50
C ASP A 19 5.86 -4.48 -7.14
N ALA A 20 4.54 -4.39 -7.20
CA ALA A 20 3.68 -4.39 -6.01
C ALA A 20 3.86 -5.63 -5.12
N PHE A 21 4.17 -6.81 -5.70
CA PHE A 21 4.42 -8.02 -4.91
C PHE A 21 5.65 -7.82 -4.04
N LEU A 22 6.76 -7.41 -4.63
CA LEU A 22 8.02 -7.19 -3.91
C LEU A 22 7.91 -6.05 -2.90
N LEU A 23 7.24 -4.95 -3.27
CA LEU A 23 7.04 -3.81 -2.38
C LEU A 23 6.21 -4.16 -1.14
N VAL A 24 5.16 -4.98 -1.29
CA VAL A 24 4.34 -5.46 -0.16
C VAL A 24 5.16 -6.38 0.75
N ILE A 25 5.94 -7.29 0.20
CA ILE A 25 6.81 -8.17 1.00
C ILE A 25 7.85 -7.36 1.77
N LEU A 26 8.50 -6.39 1.11
CA LEU A 26 9.45 -5.49 1.74
C LEU A 26 8.81 -4.69 2.88
N TRP A 27 7.61 -4.15 2.64
CA TRP A 27 6.84 -3.44 3.65
C TRP A 27 6.56 -4.31 4.89
N ILE A 28 6.03 -5.52 4.70
CA ILE A 28 5.73 -6.44 5.81
C ILE A 28 7.01 -6.73 6.62
N LYS A 29 8.12 -7.04 5.94
CA LYS A 29 9.39 -7.34 6.62
C LYS A 29 9.93 -6.14 7.38
N TRP A 30 9.79 -4.95 6.84
CA TRP A 30 10.17 -3.72 7.52
C TRP A 30 9.29 -3.47 8.76
N VAL A 31 7.98 -3.66 8.67
CA VAL A 31 7.06 -3.56 9.83
C VAL A 31 7.42 -4.56 10.93
N GLU A 32 7.56 -5.83 10.58
CA GLU A 32 7.92 -6.91 11.51
C GLU A 32 9.24 -6.60 12.24
N HIS A 33 10.27 -6.17 11.50
CA HIS A 33 11.61 -6.00 12.05
C HIS A 33 11.80 -4.66 12.77
N VAL A 34 11.32 -3.56 12.19
CA VAL A 34 11.62 -2.20 12.68
C VAL A 34 10.59 -1.71 13.69
N HIS A 35 9.34 -2.16 13.59
CA HIS A 35 8.25 -1.65 14.43
C HIS A 35 7.74 -2.65 15.47
N LEU A 36 7.65 -3.94 15.12
CA LEU A 36 7.03 -4.94 16.00
C LEU A 36 8.04 -5.79 16.77
N GLY A 37 9.24 -6.01 16.21
CA GLY A 37 10.22 -6.94 16.75
C GLY A 37 9.76 -8.42 16.69
N CYS A 38 8.67 -8.70 15.99
CA CYS A 38 8.07 -10.02 15.85
C CYS A 38 7.25 -10.12 14.55
N HIS A 39 6.83 -11.34 14.22
CA HIS A 39 5.98 -11.59 13.06
C HIS A 39 4.57 -11.00 13.24
N MET A 40 3.99 -10.51 12.16
CA MET A 40 2.59 -10.09 12.15
C MET A 40 1.68 -11.29 12.36
N ALA A 41 0.63 -11.14 13.15
CA ALA A 41 -0.37 -12.18 13.34
C ALA A 41 -1.31 -12.27 12.12
N ASP A 42 -1.93 -13.43 11.92
CA ASP A 42 -2.91 -13.64 10.83
C ASP A 42 -4.12 -12.70 10.93
N SER A 43 -4.41 -12.18 12.12
CA SER A 43 -5.48 -11.21 12.38
C SER A 43 -5.07 -9.75 12.18
N ASP A 44 -3.78 -9.45 12.01
CA ASP A 44 -3.30 -8.08 11.88
C ASP A 44 -3.62 -7.50 10.50
N PHE A 45 -3.80 -6.19 10.43
CA PHE A 45 -3.95 -5.48 9.18
C PHE A 45 -2.60 -5.32 8.49
N MET A 46 -2.50 -5.76 7.22
CA MET A 46 -1.28 -5.62 6.40
C MET A 46 -0.78 -4.17 6.29
N PHE A 47 -1.71 -3.22 6.24
CA PHE A 47 -1.44 -1.78 6.35
C PHE A 47 -2.11 -1.27 7.63
N PRO A 48 -1.39 -1.29 8.76
CA PRO A 48 -1.96 -0.89 10.03
C PRO A 48 -2.06 0.63 10.18
N ALA A 49 -2.89 1.08 11.11
CA ALA A 49 -2.96 2.49 11.48
C ALA A 49 -1.62 2.97 12.05
N VAL A 50 -1.25 4.20 11.71
CA VAL A 50 -0.07 4.90 12.25
C VAL A 50 -0.57 5.96 13.21
N SER A 51 -0.17 5.87 14.48
CA SER A 51 -0.48 6.90 15.47
C SER A 51 0.32 8.20 15.21
N ILE A 52 -0.08 9.28 15.86
CA ILE A 52 0.61 10.58 15.78
C ILE A 52 2.10 10.47 16.18
N ASN A 53 2.42 9.54 17.08
CA ASN A 53 3.79 9.28 17.53
C ASN A 53 4.53 8.28 16.65
N THR A 54 4.06 8.05 15.42
CA THR A 54 4.64 7.09 14.45
C THR A 54 4.67 5.63 14.91
N VAL A 55 3.90 5.30 15.95
CA VAL A 55 3.72 3.91 16.41
C VAL A 55 2.67 3.24 15.56
N LEU A 56 3.01 2.08 14.98
CA LEU A 56 2.08 1.22 14.25
C LEU A 56 1.15 0.48 15.22
N LYS A 57 -0.11 0.35 14.81
CA LYS A 57 -1.13 -0.37 15.56
C LYS A 57 -1.68 -1.53 14.71
N PRO A 58 -1.09 -2.73 14.79
CA PRO A 58 -1.43 -3.87 13.92
C PRO A 58 -2.91 -4.24 13.87
N ALA A 59 -3.61 -4.10 14.99
CA ALA A 59 -5.03 -4.43 15.12
C ALA A 59 -5.99 -3.32 14.67
N GLU A 60 -5.50 -2.15 14.26
CA GLU A 60 -6.32 -1.03 13.79
C GLU A 60 -6.12 -0.83 12.28
N PRO A 61 -7.20 -0.71 11.48
CA PRO A 61 -7.07 -0.48 10.05
C PRO A 61 -6.59 0.93 9.76
N LEU A 62 -5.75 1.07 8.72
CA LEU A 62 -5.38 2.38 8.19
C LEU A 62 -6.62 3.16 7.71
N ALA A 63 -6.76 4.40 8.17
CA ALA A 63 -7.87 5.26 7.78
C ALA A 63 -7.73 5.73 6.31
N HIS A 64 -8.86 5.82 5.61
CA HIS A 64 -8.92 6.30 4.23
C HIS A 64 -8.36 7.73 4.09
N ASP A 65 -8.70 8.61 5.02
CA ASP A 65 -8.21 9.99 5.06
C ASP A 65 -6.68 10.06 5.20
N SER A 66 -6.08 9.14 5.96
CA SER A 66 -4.62 9.03 6.09
C SER A 66 -3.98 8.68 4.74
N VAL A 67 -4.55 7.72 4.01
CA VAL A 67 -4.08 7.34 2.67
C VAL A 67 -4.17 8.52 1.71
N GLN A 68 -5.31 9.22 1.71
CA GLN A 68 -5.52 10.36 0.81
C GLN A 68 -4.57 11.53 1.12
N LYS A 69 -4.29 11.77 2.41
CA LYS A 69 -3.28 12.74 2.85
C LYS A 69 -1.88 12.36 2.34
N TRP A 70 -1.46 11.11 2.52
CA TRP A 70 -0.14 10.66 2.07
C TRP A 70 0.01 10.69 0.55
N ILE A 71 -1.03 10.36 -0.22
CA ILE A 71 -1.04 10.55 -1.68
C ILE A 71 -0.76 12.01 -2.03
N THR A 72 -1.46 12.93 -1.37
CA THR A 72 -1.31 14.38 -1.61
C THR A 72 0.11 14.85 -1.29
N GLU A 73 0.65 14.41 -0.16
CA GLU A 73 2.02 14.74 0.27
C GLU A 73 3.07 14.18 -0.68
N ALA A 74 2.91 12.92 -1.13
CA ALA A 74 3.82 12.27 -2.06
C ALA A 74 3.82 12.95 -3.44
N VAL A 75 2.65 13.25 -4.00
CA VAL A 75 2.50 13.97 -5.29
C VAL A 75 3.16 15.34 -5.22
N LYS A 76 2.91 16.08 -4.13
CA LYS A 76 3.53 17.38 -3.89
C LYS A 76 5.06 17.28 -3.76
N GLY A 77 5.56 16.30 -2.99
CA GLY A 77 6.98 16.05 -2.81
C GLY A 77 7.69 15.68 -4.11
N ALA A 78 7.02 14.90 -4.97
CA ALA A 78 7.51 14.51 -6.29
C ALA A 78 7.35 15.60 -7.37
N ARG A 79 6.73 16.74 -7.05
CA ARG A 79 6.44 17.84 -7.99
C ARG A 79 5.62 17.38 -9.21
N ILE A 80 4.72 16.43 -9.00
CA ILE A 80 3.79 15.96 -10.03
C ILE A 80 2.60 16.93 -10.07
N ASN A 81 2.26 17.43 -11.26
CA ASN A 81 1.12 18.31 -11.44
C ASN A 81 -0.19 17.51 -11.43
N GLY A 82 -1.16 17.94 -10.62
CA GLY A 82 -2.51 17.39 -10.59
C GLY A 82 -2.96 16.92 -9.21
N ASN A 83 -4.26 16.60 -9.10
CA ASN A 83 -4.87 16.08 -7.88
C ASN A 83 -5.13 14.58 -8.06
N PHE A 84 -4.51 13.77 -7.21
CA PHE A 84 -4.67 12.33 -7.24
C PHE A 84 -5.45 11.88 -6.01
N SER A 85 -6.37 10.95 -6.22
CA SER A 85 -7.13 10.32 -5.15
C SER A 85 -6.99 8.81 -5.20
N THR A 86 -7.37 8.14 -4.11
CA THR A 86 -7.53 6.68 -4.11
C THR A 86 -8.36 6.17 -5.29
N HIS A 87 -9.39 6.93 -5.70
CA HIS A 87 -10.21 6.62 -6.87
C HIS A 87 -9.40 6.64 -8.19
N CYS A 88 -8.46 7.58 -8.35
CA CYS A 88 -7.59 7.66 -9.52
C CYS A 88 -6.75 6.38 -9.68
N PHE A 89 -6.18 5.87 -8.59
CA PHE A 89 -5.38 4.64 -8.61
C PHE A 89 -6.23 3.38 -8.85
N CYS A 90 -7.44 3.32 -8.29
CA CYS A 90 -8.37 2.23 -8.56
C CYS A 90 -8.76 2.17 -10.05
N ARG A 91 -9.12 3.33 -10.62
CA ARG A 91 -9.48 3.45 -12.04
C ARG A 91 -8.30 3.16 -12.96
N GLY A 92 -7.15 3.76 -12.69
CA GLY A 92 -5.93 3.57 -13.46
C GLY A 92 -5.43 2.12 -13.42
N GLY A 93 -5.49 1.47 -12.26
CA GLY A 93 -5.16 0.05 -12.11
C GLY A 93 -6.09 -0.86 -12.90
N ALA A 94 -7.40 -0.62 -12.84
CA ALA A 94 -8.39 -1.37 -13.64
C ALA A 94 -8.17 -1.17 -15.15
N GLN A 95 -7.90 0.06 -15.58
CA GLN A 95 -7.57 0.37 -16.98
C GLN A 95 -6.28 -0.33 -17.43
N TYR A 96 -5.24 -0.29 -16.60
CA TYR A 96 -3.98 -0.97 -16.87
C TYR A 96 -4.19 -2.48 -17.02
N GLN A 97 -4.94 -3.10 -16.12
CA GLN A 97 -5.27 -4.52 -16.23
C GLN A 97 -6.06 -4.85 -17.50
N CYS A 98 -7.05 -4.04 -17.86
CA CYS A 98 -7.83 -4.22 -19.09
C CYS A 98 -6.97 -4.16 -20.37
N MET A 99 -5.96 -3.29 -20.38
CA MET A 99 -5.12 -3.08 -21.56
C MET A 99 -3.91 -4.02 -21.64
N TYR A 100 -3.35 -4.43 -20.50
CA TYR A 100 -2.02 -5.03 -20.45
C TYR A 100 -1.90 -6.30 -19.61
N ALA A 101 -2.93 -6.68 -18.83
CA ALA A 101 -2.90 -7.99 -18.18
C ALA A 101 -3.28 -9.09 -19.19
N PRO A 102 -2.51 -10.19 -19.29
CA PRO A 102 -2.83 -11.32 -20.17
C PRO A 102 -4.11 -12.06 -19.76
#